data_AF-A0A3D1ABF6-F1
#
_entry.id   AF-A0A3D1ABF6-F1
#
_cell.length_a   1.000
_cell.length_b   1.000
_cell.length_c   1.000
_cell.angle_alpha   90.00
_cell.angle_beta   90.00
_cell.angle_gamma   90.00
#
_symmetry.space_group_name_H-M   'P 1'
#
loop_
_entity.id
_entity.type
_entity.pdbx_description
1 polymer ?
#
loop_
_entity_poly.entity_id
_entity_poly.type
_entity_poly.pdbx_seq_one_letter_code
_entity_poly.pdbx_strand_id
1 'polypeptide(L)'
;WNALISAYNMSPFFEYYADDFHPFYEKPYHYLIEYNEAFQTMICNLLDIRPAIIHTEKYEPEVKNDFRTVIDPRHPKPDTTFIPLPYYQVFGNKHGFISNLSIVDLLFNMGPESILFL
;
A
#
# COMPACT_ATOMS: atom_id res chain seq x y z
N TRP A 1 7.54 6.95 11.12
CA TRP A 1 8.33 5.82 11.65
C TRP A 1 7.72 5.18 12.89
N ASN A 2 7.71 5.82 14.06
CA ASN A 2 7.24 5.20 15.32
C ASN A 2 5.81 4.62 15.26
N ALA A 3 4.89 5.27 14.53
CA ALA A 3 3.54 4.74 14.33
C ALA A 3 3.54 3.42 13.54
N LEU A 4 4.43 3.30 12.54
CA LEU A 4 4.58 2.08 11.74
C LEU A 4 5.16 0.94 12.59
N ILE A 5 6.21 1.21 13.36
CA ILE A 5 6.78 0.24 14.31
C ILE A 5 5.69 -0.21 15.30
N SER A 6 4.98 0.73 15.93
CA SER A 6 3.97 0.38 16.94
C SER A 6 2.83 -0.47 16.37
N ALA A 7 2.50 -0.30 15.10
CA ALA A 7 1.44 -1.06 14.46
C ALA A 7 1.92 -2.44 13.99
N TYR A 8 3.17 -2.57 13.55
CA TYR A 8 3.61 -3.73 12.77
C TYR A 8 4.82 -4.46 13.31
N ASN A 9 5.46 -4.02 14.39
CA ASN A 9 6.66 -4.70 14.93
C ASN A 9 6.45 -6.18 15.28
N MET A 10 5.21 -6.58 15.56
CA MET A 10 4.84 -7.97 15.85
C MET A 10 4.41 -8.76 14.59
N SER A 11 4.33 -8.11 13.42
CA SER A 11 3.96 -8.78 12.18
C SER A 11 5.10 -9.66 11.66
N PRO A 12 4.80 -10.85 11.11
CA PRO A 12 5.80 -11.86 10.73
C PRO A 12 6.93 -11.35 9.83
N PHE A 13 6.64 -10.41 8.94
CA PHE A 13 7.61 -9.93 7.96
C PHE A 13 8.14 -8.51 8.24
N PHE A 14 7.80 -7.89 9.37
CA PHE A 14 8.20 -6.50 9.64
C PHE A 14 9.72 -6.32 9.60
N GLU A 15 10.49 -7.16 10.29
CA GLU A 15 11.95 -7.06 10.36
C GLU A 15 12.64 -7.22 9.00
N TYR A 16 11.99 -7.88 8.03
CA TYR A 16 12.55 -8.10 6.69
C TYR A 16 12.41 -6.88 5.78
N TYR A 17 11.42 -6.02 6.03
CA TYR A 17 11.09 -4.89 5.17
C TYR A 17 11.26 -3.54 5.87
N ALA A 18 11.40 -3.50 7.19
CA ALA A 18 11.49 -2.27 7.98
C ALA A 18 12.52 -1.27 7.40
N ASP A 19 13.69 -1.77 7.00
CA ASP A 19 14.78 -0.96 6.45
C ASP A 19 14.45 -0.33 5.08
N ASP A 20 13.59 -0.95 4.27
CA ASP A 20 13.12 -0.36 3.00
C ASP A 20 12.16 0.81 3.24
N PHE A 21 11.35 0.73 4.31
CA PHE A 21 10.37 1.76 4.67
C PHE A 21 10.99 2.91 5.46
N HIS A 22 12.00 2.64 6.29
CA HIS A 22 12.58 3.63 7.19
C HIS A 22 12.99 4.96 6.51
N PRO A 23 13.67 4.96 5.33
CA PRO A 23 14.10 6.18 4.66
C PRO A 23 12.98 7.15 4.31
N PHE A 24 11.76 6.65 4.07
CA PHE A 24 10.57 7.47 3.75
C PHE A 24 10.09 8.32 4.92
N TYR A 25 10.54 8.01 6.14
CA TYR A 25 10.18 8.74 7.35
C TYR A 25 11.31 9.60 7.93
N GLU A 26 12.52 9.51 7.35
CA GLU A 26 13.68 10.32 7.75
C GLU A 26 14.00 11.41 6.72
N LYS A 27 13.87 11.09 5.43
CA LYS A 27 14.25 12.00 4.35
C LYS A 27 13.07 12.88 3.95
N PRO A 28 13.25 14.22 3.85
CA PRO A 28 12.21 15.08 3.31
C PRO A 28 12.11 14.90 1.80
N TYR A 29 10.88 14.83 1.30
CA TYR A 29 10.56 14.96 -0.12
C TYR A 29 10.01 16.37 -0.36
N HIS A 30 10.41 17.01 -1.45
CA HIS A 30 9.96 18.36 -1.75
C HIS A 30 8.54 18.34 -2.34
N TYR A 31 8.25 17.37 -3.20
CA TYR A 31 6.92 17.17 -3.77
C TYR A 31 6.28 15.85 -3.36
N LEU A 32 4.95 15.84 -3.20
CA LEU A 32 4.18 14.64 -2.89
C LEU A 32 4.27 13.58 -4.00
N ILE A 33 4.39 14.01 -5.26
CA ILE A 33 4.52 13.09 -6.39
C ILE A 33 5.82 12.28 -6.32
N GLU A 34 6.94 12.92 -5.96
CA GLU A 34 8.23 12.24 -5.79
C GLU A 34 8.16 11.19 -4.69
N TYR A 35 7.52 11.53 -3.57
CA TYR A 35 7.27 10.58 -2.47
C TYR A 35 6.43 9.40 -2.96
N ASN A 36 5.31 9.69 -3.62
CA ASN A 36 4.36 8.66 -4.06
C ASN A 36 4.97 7.73 -5.10
N GLU A 37 5.75 8.25 -6.05
CA GLU A 37 6.45 7.46 -7.07
C GLU A 37 7.51 6.56 -6.44
N ALA A 38 8.32 7.11 -5.53
CA ALA A 38 9.33 6.34 -4.82
C ALA A 38 8.70 5.24 -3.96
N PHE A 39 7.61 5.55 -3.24
CA PHE A 39 6.90 4.60 -2.40
C PHE A 39 6.22 3.51 -3.24
N GLN A 40 5.52 3.89 -4.31
CA GLN A 40 4.92 2.95 -5.26
C GLN A 40 5.97 2.02 -5.87
N THR A 41 7.11 2.57 -6.31
CA THR A 41 8.20 1.80 -6.91
C THR A 41 8.77 0.79 -5.90
N MET A 42 9.00 1.22 -4.65
CA MET A 42 9.46 0.32 -3.59
C MET A 42 8.46 -0.82 -3.36
N ILE A 43 7.17 -0.52 -3.19
CA ILE A 43 6.12 -1.53 -3.03
C ILE A 43 6.06 -2.50 -4.21
N CYS A 44 6.07 -1.99 -5.45
CA CYS A 44 6.07 -2.83 -6.65
C CYS A 44 7.32 -3.74 -6.70
N ASN A 45 8.49 -3.23 -6.33
CA ASN A 45 9.71 -4.04 -6.30
C ASN A 45 9.62 -5.16 -5.27
N LEU A 46 9.15 -4.87 -4.05
CA LEU A 46 9.00 -5.86 -2.97
C LEU A 46 7.98 -6.95 -3.31
N LEU A 47 6.97 -6.62 -4.12
CA LEU A 47 5.93 -7.56 -4.58
C LEU A 47 6.24 -8.22 -5.93
N ASP A 48 7.42 -7.96 -6.50
CA ASP A 48 7.82 -8.40 -7.84
C ASP A 48 6.86 -7.97 -8.98
N ILE A 49 6.21 -6.82 -8.83
CA ILE A 49 5.34 -6.21 -9.84
C ILE A 49 6.18 -5.24 -10.68
N ARG A 50 6.04 -5.30 -12.01
CA ARG A 50 6.76 -4.44 -12.98
C ARG A 50 5.77 -3.70 -13.88
N PRO A 51 5.10 -2.64 -13.38
CA PRO A 51 4.15 -1.89 -14.18
C PRO A 51 4.86 -0.99 -15.19
N ALA A 52 4.25 -0.75 -16.35
CA ALA A 52 4.67 0.30 -17.26
C ALA A 52 4.01 1.62 -16.84
N ILE A 53 4.74 2.45 -16.09
CA ILE A 53 4.25 3.76 -15.62
C ILE A 53 4.59 4.82 -16.66
N ILE A 54 3.58 5.57 -17.09
CA ILE A 54 3.73 6.66 -18.07
C ILE A 54 3.02 7.89 -17.50
N HIS A 55 3.73 9.01 -17.45
CA HIS A 55 3.17 10.29 -17.02
C HIS A 55 2.54 11.04 -18.19
N THR A 56 1.44 11.73 -17.92
CA THR A 56 0.90 12.70 -18.87
C THR A 56 1.70 13.99 -18.79
N GLU A 57 1.90 14.68 -19.92
CA GLU A 57 2.61 15.97 -19.96
C GLU A 57 1.77 17.12 -19.41
N LYS A 58 0.44 16.94 -19.38
CA LYS A 58 -0.53 17.93 -18.90
C LYS A 58 -1.67 17.24 -18.17
N TYR A 59 -2.40 18.02 -17.39
CA TYR A 59 -3.63 17.56 -16.74
C TYR A 59 -4.71 17.28 -17.79
N GLU A 60 -5.25 16.06 -17.77
CA GLU A 60 -6.38 15.65 -18.60
C GLU A 60 -7.64 15.58 -17.72
N PRO A 61 -8.67 16.41 -17.98
CA PRO A 61 -9.86 16.43 -17.15
C PRO A 61 -10.68 15.15 -17.32
N GLU A 62 -10.73 14.60 -18.52
CA GLU A 62 -11.49 13.39 -18.85
C GLU A 62 -10.53 12.31 -19.35
N VAL A 63 -10.41 11.22 -18.59
CA VAL A 63 -9.60 10.06 -18.93
C VAL A 63 -10.43 8.79 -18.79
N LYS A 64 -10.15 7.80 -19.63
CA LYS A 64 -10.74 6.47 -19.47
C LYS A 64 -10.16 5.82 -18.21
N ASN A 65 -11.01 5.14 -17.42
CA ASN A 65 -10.63 4.52 -16.15
C ASN A 65 -10.02 5.52 -15.15
N ASP A 66 -10.74 6.62 -14.87
CA ASP A 66 -10.30 7.63 -13.91
C ASP A 66 -10.43 7.14 -12.46
N PHE A 67 -9.31 6.78 -11.84
CA PHE A 67 -9.26 6.32 -10.44
C PHE A 67 -9.04 7.46 -9.42
N ARG A 68 -8.94 8.73 -9.84
CA ARG A 68 -8.61 9.86 -8.95
C ARG A 68 -9.58 10.06 -7.78
N THR A 69 -10.83 9.61 -7.93
CA THR A 69 -11.91 9.76 -6.93
C THR A 69 -12.47 8.43 -6.42
N VAL A 70 -11.76 7.33 -6.68
CA VAL A 70 -12.19 5.98 -6.27
C VAL A 70 -11.92 5.78 -4.78
N ILE A 71 -10.77 6.26 -4.28
CA ILE A 71 -10.44 6.24 -2.86
C ILE A 71 -10.85 7.59 -2.25
N ASP A 72 -12.05 7.66 -1.67
CA ASP A 72 -12.48 8.79 -0.83
C ASP A 72 -12.67 8.31 0.62
N PRO A 73 -11.74 8.64 1.54
CA PRO A 73 -11.86 8.26 2.95
C PRO A 73 -13.11 8.83 3.65
N ARG A 74 -13.68 9.93 3.15
CA ARG A 74 -14.88 10.54 3.72
C ARG A 74 -16.16 9.89 3.18
N HIS A 75 -16.12 9.41 1.94
CA HIS A 75 -17.25 8.79 1.26
C HIS A 75 -16.79 7.52 0.53
N PRO A 76 -16.47 6.44 1.27
CA PRO A 76 -16.02 5.20 0.65
C PRO A 76 -17.10 4.68 -0.30
N LYS A 77 -16.74 4.54 -1.57
CA LYS A 77 -17.63 3.97 -2.58
C LYS A 77 -17.44 2.46 -2.60
N PRO A 78 -18.52 1.68 -2.81
CA PRO A 78 -18.38 0.24 -3.01
C PRO A 78 -17.58 -0.01 -4.29
N ASP A 79 -16.52 -0.78 -4.18
CA ASP A 79 -15.82 -1.36 -5.33
C ASP A 79 -16.45 -2.72 -5.63
N THR A 80 -17.20 -2.79 -6.73
CA THR A 80 -17.85 -4.04 -7.16
C THR A 80 -16.91 -4.96 -7.94
N THR A 81 -15.70 -4.50 -8.27
CA THR A 81 -14.72 -5.22 -9.09
C THR A 81 -13.65 -5.93 -8.26
N PHE A 82 -13.52 -5.57 -6.99
CA PHE A 82 -12.55 -6.17 -6.08
C PHE A 82 -13.24 -6.84 -4.89
N ILE A 83 -12.87 -8.11 -4.63
CA ILE A 83 -13.34 -8.86 -3.47
C ILE A 83 -12.10 -9.17 -2.61
N PRO A 84 -11.95 -8.54 -1.43
CA PRO A 84 -10.77 -8.73 -0.59
C PRO A 84 -10.73 -10.17 -0.06
N LEU A 85 -9.63 -10.88 -0.36
CA LEU A 85 -9.36 -12.20 0.19
C LEU A 85 -8.85 -12.08 1.63
N PRO A 86 -9.39 -12.84 2.60
CA PRO A 86 -8.86 -12.86 3.96
C PRO A 86 -7.43 -13.41 3.99
N TYR A 87 -6.55 -12.72 4.71
CA TYR A 87 -5.17 -13.12 4.96
C TYR A 87 -4.83 -13.07 6.45
N TYR A 88 -3.67 -13.60 6.84
CA TYR A 88 -3.22 -13.52 8.22
C TYR A 88 -3.02 -12.05 8.63
N GLN A 89 -3.60 -11.62 9.74
CA GLN A 89 -3.37 -10.29 10.31
C GLN A 89 -2.93 -10.45 11.75
N VAL A 90 -1.83 -9.80 12.15
CA VAL A 90 -1.25 -9.92 13.50
C VAL A 90 -2.27 -9.62 14.62
N PHE A 91 -3.21 -8.70 14.38
CA PHE A 91 -4.29 -8.38 15.33
C PHE A 91 -5.62 -9.06 15.02
N GLY A 92 -5.65 -9.99 14.06
CA GLY A 92 -6.85 -10.70 13.61
C GLY A 92 -7.52 -11.49 14.74
N ASN A 93 -6.75 -12.04 15.68
CA ASN A 93 -7.31 -12.73 16.86
C ASN A 93 -8.12 -11.81 17.78
N LYS A 94 -7.83 -10.50 17.78
CA LYS A 94 -8.47 -9.52 18.65
C LYS A 94 -9.65 -8.81 17.97
N HIS A 95 -9.53 -8.54 16.67
CA HIS A 95 -10.48 -7.70 15.94
C HIS A 95 -11.21 -8.43 14.80
N GLY A 96 -10.89 -9.69 14.55
CA GLY A 96 -11.28 -10.37 13.33
C GLY A 96 -10.48 -9.86 12.12
N PHE A 97 -10.82 -10.38 10.93
CA PHE A 97 -10.26 -9.88 9.68
C PHE A 97 -10.85 -8.51 9.33
N ILE A 98 -9.99 -7.55 9.03
CA ILE A 98 -10.37 -6.22 8.56
C ILE A 98 -9.94 -6.09 7.10
N SER A 99 -10.91 -5.95 6.20
CA SER A 99 -10.66 -5.78 4.77
C SER A 99 -10.22 -4.35 4.43
N ASN A 100 -9.66 -4.17 3.23
CA ASN A 100 -9.27 -2.88 2.66
C ASN A 100 -8.29 -2.07 3.53
N LEU A 101 -7.42 -2.77 4.28
CA LEU A 101 -6.25 -2.17 4.91
C LEU A 101 -5.16 -1.83 3.88
N SER A 102 -4.17 -1.06 4.31
CA SER A 102 -3.08 -0.60 3.44
C SER A 102 -2.27 -1.77 2.87
N ILE A 103 -1.61 -1.54 1.72
CA ILE A 103 -0.66 -2.51 1.15
C ILE A 103 0.47 -2.89 2.12
N VAL A 104 0.82 -1.98 3.04
CA VAL A 104 1.83 -2.21 4.07
C VAL A 104 1.36 -3.25 5.09
N ASP A 105 0.06 -3.26 5.40
CA ASP A 105 -0.54 -4.27 6.27
C ASP A 105 -0.41 -5.66 5.65
N LEU A 106 -0.80 -5.78 4.37
CA LEU A 106 -0.71 -7.02 3.63
C LEU A 106 0.76 -7.49 3.51
N LEU A 107 1.67 -6.58 3.18
CA LEU A 107 3.10 -6.90 3.01
C LEU A 107 3.76 -7.37 4.31
N PHE A 108 3.54 -6.67 5.43
CA PHE A 108 4.17 -7.06 6.69
C PHE A 108 3.58 -8.34 7.29
N ASN A 109 2.34 -8.70 6.93
CA ASN A 109 1.75 -9.95 7.41
C ASN A 109 2.00 -11.15 6.49
N MET A 110 2.04 -10.96 5.17
CA MET A 110 2.14 -12.06 4.19
C MET A 110 3.46 -12.11 3.41
N GLY A 111 4.24 -11.03 3.42
CA GLY A 111 5.53 -10.94 2.75
C GLY A 111 5.49 -11.34 1.27
N PRO A 112 6.32 -12.29 0.81
CA PRO A 112 6.31 -12.73 -0.59
C PRO A 112 4.95 -13.26 -1.08
N GLU A 113 4.11 -13.76 -0.17
CA GLU A 113 2.79 -14.29 -0.51
C GLU A 113 1.74 -13.19 -0.70
N SER A 114 2.05 -11.92 -0.40
CA SER A 114 1.12 -10.79 -0.58
C SER A 114 0.55 -10.70 -1.99
N ILE A 115 1.34 -11.07 -3.01
CA ILE A 115 0.90 -11.08 -4.41
C ILE A 115 -0.31 -12.00 -4.67
N LEU A 116 -0.52 -13.02 -3.84
CA LEU A 116 -1.63 -13.97 -3.96
C LEU A 116 -2.98 -13.37 -3.51
N PHE A 117 -2.96 -12.18 -2.90
CA PHE A 117 -4.14 -11.50 -2.34
C PHE A 117 -4.51 -10.21 -3.08
N LEU A 118 -3.79 -9.87 -4.16
CA LEU A 118 -4.03 -8.69 -5.00
C LEU A 118 -4.95 -9.00 -6.18
#